data_AF-H1KHW0-F1
#
_entry.id   AF-H1KHW0-F1
#
_cell.length_a   1.000
_cell.length_b   1.000
_cell.length_c   1.000
_cell.angle_alpha   90.00
_cell.angle_beta   90.00
_cell.angle_gamma   90.00
#
_symmetry.space_group_name_H-M   'P 1'
#
loop_
_entity.id
_entity.type
_entity.pdbx_description
1 polymer ?
#
loop_
_entity_poly.entity_id
_entity_poly.type
_entity_poly.pdbx_seq_one_letter_code
_entity_poly.pdbx_strand_id
1 'polypeptide(L)'
;MATRSAIRETAPARLIRDLDAYRIGWELIDHARYSYWGGLRAVVVQFSRGCPHPCTYCGQRGFWTRWRHRDPVRFAAELARLHREHGVRVINFADENPTVSKKVWRGGSGKLHSGAEWNFCLTAARMAADQER
;
A
#
# COMPACT_ATOMS: atom_id res chain seq x y z
N MET A 1 24.73 14.66 37.09
CA MET A 1 23.70 15.59 36.57
C MET A 1 23.55 15.31 35.08
N ALA A 2 22.56 14.50 34.66
CA ALA A 2 22.44 14.07 33.27
C ALA A 2 21.98 15.24 32.39
N THR A 3 22.79 15.62 31.40
CA THR A 3 22.44 16.63 30.40
C THR A 3 21.22 16.14 29.62
N ARG A 4 20.08 16.80 29.78
CA ARG A 4 18.90 16.61 28.92
C ARG A 4 19.32 16.90 27.47
N SER A 5 19.19 15.91 26.60
CA SER A 5 19.39 16.09 25.16
C SER A 5 18.45 17.18 24.64
N ALA A 6 19.00 18.23 24.04
CA ALA A 6 18.20 19.29 23.42
C ALA A 6 17.53 18.75 22.14
N ILE A 7 16.23 19.03 21.97
CA ILE A 7 15.49 18.72 20.73
C ILE A 7 16.10 19.57 19.62
N ARG A 8 16.52 18.92 18.53
CA ARG A 8 17.00 19.60 17.32
C ARG A 8 15.96 19.45 16.21
N GLU A 9 15.38 20.56 15.81
CA GLU A 9 14.48 20.61 14.65
C GLU A 9 15.29 20.69 13.36
N THR A 10 14.95 19.84 12.40
CA THR A 10 15.52 19.87 11.06
C THR A 10 14.51 20.48 10.09
N ALA A 11 14.99 21.00 8.95
CA ALA A 11 14.11 21.50 7.91
C ALA A 11 13.09 20.43 7.44
N PRO A 12 11.89 20.83 6.98
CA PRO A 12 10.90 19.90 6.44
C PRO A 12 11.48 19.04 5.32
N ALA A 13 11.11 17.75 5.32
CA ALA A 13 11.53 16.83 4.27
C ALA A 13 11.00 17.28 2.91
N ARG A 14 11.84 17.19 1.86
CA ARG A 14 11.41 17.48 0.49
C ARG A 14 10.37 16.45 0.05
N LEU A 15 9.33 16.93 -0.64
CA LEU A 15 8.31 16.06 -1.22
C LEU A 15 8.94 15.15 -2.28
N ILE A 16 8.80 13.84 -2.09
CA ILE A 16 9.15 12.84 -3.10
C ILE A 16 8.20 13.00 -4.30
N ARG A 17 8.71 13.33 -5.49
CA ARG A 17 7.83 13.58 -6.65
C ARG A 17 7.48 12.30 -7.38
N ASP A 18 8.48 11.49 -7.66
CA ASP A 18 8.36 10.20 -8.32
C ASP A 18 8.48 9.09 -7.27
N LEU A 19 7.41 8.30 -7.11
CA LEU A 19 7.41 7.17 -6.19
C LEU A 19 8.13 5.96 -6.77
N ASP A 20 8.22 5.81 -8.10
CA ASP A 20 8.90 4.69 -8.75
C ASP A 20 10.42 4.82 -8.78
N ALA A 21 10.95 6.01 -8.46
CA ALA A 21 12.38 6.22 -8.23
C ALA A 21 12.92 5.45 -7.01
N TYR A 22 12.03 4.92 -6.15
CA TYR A 22 12.38 4.22 -4.92
C TYR A 22 11.83 2.80 -4.97
N ARG A 23 12.73 1.80 -4.98
CA ARG A 23 12.34 0.39 -4.91
C ARG A 23 11.88 0.02 -3.51
N ILE A 24 10.96 -0.94 -3.42
CA ILE A 24 10.58 -1.56 -2.15
C ILE A 24 11.59 -2.68 -1.83
N GLY A 25 12.09 -2.71 -0.60
CA GLY A 25 13.04 -3.70 -0.10
C GLY A 25 12.36 -5.02 0.30
N TRP A 26 11.69 -5.70 -0.63
CA TRP A 26 10.99 -6.96 -0.34
C TRP A 26 11.94 -8.07 0.14
N GLU A 27 13.22 -7.99 -0.20
CA GLU A 27 14.26 -8.90 0.27
C GLU A 27 14.60 -8.74 1.76
N LEU A 28 14.16 -7.65 2.39
CA LEU A 28 14.42 -7.38 3.82
C LEU A 28 13.45 -8.11 4.75
N ILE A 29 12.43 -8.77 4.20
CA ILE A 29 11.40 -9.47 4.97
C ILE A 29 11.30 -10.94 4.54
N ASP A 30 11.00 -11.80 5.51
CA ASP A 30 10.51 -13.14 5.22
C ASP A 30 8.97 -13.12 5.15
N HIS A 31 8.44 -13.27 3.93
CA HIS A 31 7.01 -13.23 3.65
C HIS A 31 6.22 -14.33 4.38
N ALA A 32 6.86 -15.44 4.76
CA ALA A 32 6.20 -16.51 5.50
C ALA A 32 5.83 -16.11 6.94
N ARG A 33 6.47 -15.06 7.48
CA ARG A 33 6.22 -14.56 8.85
C ARG A 33 5.03 -13.60 8.94
N TYR A 34 4.47 -13.18 7.81
CA TYR A 34 3.40 -12.18 7.77
C TYR A 34 2.15 -12.78 7.15
N SER A 35 1.10 -12.90 7.96
CA SER A 35 -0.17 -13.48 7.52
C SER A 35 -1.36 -12.66 7.99
N TYR A 36 -2.47 -12.77 7.27
CA TYR A 36 -3.76 -12.20 7.61
C TYR A 36 -4.86 -13.19 7.21
N TRP A 37 -6.08 -13.03 7.73
CA TRP A 37 -7.29 -13.78 7.33
C TRP A 37 -7.05 -15.30 7.14
N GLY A 38 -6.91 -16.03 8.25
CA GLY A 38 -6.76 -17.50 8.20
C GLY A 38 -5.37 -17.98 7.78
N GLY A 39 -4.31 -17.21 8.09
CA GLY A 39 -2.92 -17.64 7.87
C GLY A 39 -2.41 -17.42 6.43
N LEU A 40 -3.18 -16.73 5.59
CA LEU A 40 -2.75 -16.39 4.24
C LEU A 40 -1.63 -15.35 4.27
N ARG A 41 -0.55 -15.60 3.51
CA ARG A 41 0.58 -14.67 3.42
C ARG A 41 0.13 -13.31 2.93
N ALA A 42 0.51 -12.26 3.66
CA ALA A 42 -0.01 -10.92 3.49
C ALA A 42 1.12 -9.90 3.39
N VAL A 43 0.91 -8.88 2.57
CA VAL A 43 1.78 -7.71 2.48
C VAL A 43 0.98 -6.43 2.55
N VAL A 44 1.60 -5.38 3.07
CA VAL A 44 1.09 -4.02 2.98
C VAL A 44 1.83 -3.31 1.86
N VAL A 45 1.10 -2.69 0.95
CA VAL A 45 1.64 -2.00 -0.23
C VAL A 45 1.19 -0.56 -0.24
N GLN A 46 2.00 0.28 -0.88
CA GLN A 46 1.67 1.66 -1.16
C GLN A 46 1.66 1.85 -2.68
N PHE A 47 0.48 2.12 -3.24
CA PHE A 47 0.33 2.47 -4.65
C PHE A 47 0.46 3.97 -4.85
N SER A 48 -0.17 4.75 -3.98
CA SER A 48 -0.24 6.20 -4.03
C SER A 48 -0.01 6.82 -2.66
N ARG A 49 0.38 8.09 -2.64
CA ARG A 49 0.57 8.87 -1.41
C ARG A 49 -0.08 10.22 -1.51
N GLY A 50 -0.77 10.58 -0.44
CA GLY A 50 -1.47 11.83 -0.26
C GLY A 50 -2.92 11.80 -0.68
N CYS A 51 -3.63 12.86 -0.33
CA CYS A 51 -5.06 12.98 -0.60
C CYS A 51 -5.38 14.46 -0.84
N PRO A 52 -6.06 14.81 -1.95
CA PRO A 52 -6.36 16.21 -2.26
C PRO A 52 -7.54 16.75 -1.43
N HIS A 53 -8.22 15.92 -0.65
CA HIS A 53 -9.42 16.32 0.07
C HIS A 53 -9.10 17.23 1.28
N PRO A 54 -9.87 18.30 1.51
CA PRO A 54 -9.62 19.28 2.56
C PRO A 54 -10.19 18.85 3.93
N CYS A 55 -10.23 17.55 4.24
CA CYS A 55 -10.83 17.04 5.47
C CYS A 55 -10.18 17.64 6.72
N THR A 56 -10.98 18.23 7.61
CA THR A 56 -10.50 18.88 8.84
C THR A 56 -10.22 17.89 9.98
N TYR A 57 -10.79 16.69 9.90
CA TYR A 57 -10.61 15.62 10.89
C TYR A 57 -9.39 14.72 10.61
N CYS A 58 -8.81 14.78 9.41
CA CYS A 58 -7.78 13.84 8.98
C CYS A 58 -6.38 14.29 9.44
N GLY A 59 -5.82 13.60 10.43
CA GLY A 59 -4.47 13.87 10.94
C GLY A 59 -3.35 13.71 9.90
N GLN A 60 -3.57 12.94 8.83
CA GLN A 60 -2.60 12.76 7.75
C GLN A 60 -2.54 13.95 6.78
N ARG A 61 -3.56 14.83 6.77
CA ARG A 61 -3.63 15.97 5.85
C ARG A 61 -2.42 16.90 5.99
N GLY A 62 -1.91 17.13 7.20
CA GLY A 62 -0.75 17.99 7.44
C GLY A 62 0.53 17.51 6.77
N PHE A 63 0.63 16.22 6.44
CA PHE A 63 1.82 15.60 5.86
C PHE A 63 1.66 15.31 4.36
N TRP A 64 0.47 14.94 3.90
CA TRP A 64 0.28 14.33 2.58
C TRP A 64 -0.81 15.02 1.73
N THR A 65 -0.61 16.29 1.40
CA THR A 65 -1.60 17.12 0.67
C THR A 65 -1.64 16.90 -0.84
N ARG A 66 -0.57 16.38 -1.45
CA ARG A 66 -0.47 16.17 -2.91
C ARG A 66 -0.50 14.69 -3.24
N TRP A 67 -1.56 14.27 -3.93
CA TRP A 67 -1.70 12.92 -4.45
C TRP A 67 -0.69 12.65 -5.56
N ARG A 68 0.07 11.57 -5.41
CA ARG A 68 1.05 11.04 -6.35
C ARG A 68 0.88 9.53 -6.36
N HIS A 69 1.18 8.88 -7.48
CA HIS A 69 1.02 7.43 -7.62
C HIS A 69 2.21 6.82 -8.33
N ARG A 70 2.39 5.51 -8.11
CA ARG A 70 3.29 4.66 -8.90
C ARG A 70 2.68 4.36 -10.26
N ASP A 71 3.50 3.95 -11.21
CA ASP A 71 3.03 3.45 -12.49
C ASP A 71 2.14 2.21 -12.26
N PRO A 72 0.87 2.23 -12.70
CA PRO A 72 -0.08 1.17 -12.39
C PRO A 72 0.29 -0.17 -13.04
N VAL A 73 1.05 -0.17 -14.14
CA VAL A 73 1.47 -1.41 -14.82
C VAL A 73 2.64 -2.04 -14.09
N ARG A 74 3.66 -1.25 -13.72
CA ARG A 74 4.81 -1.71 -12.92
C ARG A 74 4.35 -2.19 -11.54
N PHE A 75 3.42 -1.47 -10.92
CA PHE A 75 2.84 -1.87 -9.65
C PHE A 75 2.10 -3.20 -9.75
N ALA A 76 1.23 -3.39 -10.73
CA ALA A 76 0.54 -4.67 -10.94
C ALA A 76 1.52 -5.83 -11.20
N ALA A 77 2.60 -5.58 -11.96
CA ALA A 77 3.65 -6.57 -12.20
C ALA A 77 4.39 -6.97 -10.91
N GLU A 78 4.66 -6.00 -10.02
CA GLU A 78 5.23 -6.25 -8.69
C GLU A 78 4.31 -7.13 -7.85
N LEU A 79 3.00 -6.84 -7.79
CA LEU A 79 2.05 -7.67 -7.04
C LEU A 79 1.96 -9.10 -7.59
N ALA A 80 1.96 -9.24 -8.92
CA ALA A 80 1.96 -10.54 -9.57
C ALA A 80 3.25 -11.33 -9.26
N ARG A 81 4.39 -10.65 -9.17
CA ARG A 81 5.66 -11.26 -8.75
C ARG A 81 5.59 -11.75 -7.31
N LEU A 82 5.09 -10.92 -6.37
CA LEU A 82 4.93 -11.28 -4.96
C LEU A 82 4.02 -12.51 -4.78
N HIS A 83 2.96 -12.60 -5.59
CA HIS A 83 2.10 -13.77 -5.60
C HIS A 83 2.83 -15.05 -6.04
N ARG A 84 3.47 -15.00 -7.22
CA ARG A 84 4.13 -16.18 -7.82
C ARG A 84 5.35 -16.65 -7.04
N GLU A 85 6.19 -15.72 -6.59
CA GLU A 85 7.50 -16.04 -6.01
C GLU A 85 7.44 -16.23 -4.48
N HIS A 86 6.55 -15.51 -3.80
CA HIS A 86 6.49 -15.51 -2.33
C HIS A 86 5.17 -16.06 -1.78
N GLY A 87 4.22 -16.43 -2.64
CA GLY A 87 2.94 -17.01 -2.24
C GLY A 87 2.02 -16.01 -1.55
N VAL A 88 2.21 -14.71 -1.77
CA VAL A 88 1.35 -13.66 -1.21
C VAL A 88 -0.06 -13.77 -1.77
N ARG A 89 -1.07 -13.78 -0.89
CA ARG A 89 -2.48 -13.92 -1.25
C ARG A 89 -3.33 -12.74 -0.80
N VAL A 90 -2.86 -12.01 0.22
CA VAL A 90 -3.55 -10.84 0.77
C VAL A 90 -2.69 -9.60 0.56
N ILE A 91 -3.30 -8.57 -0.01
CA ILE A 91 -2.64 -7.28 -0.28
C ILE A 91 -3.46 -6.18 0.41
N ASN A 92 -2.85 -5.51 1.38
CA ASN A 92 -3.44 -4.39 2.10
C ASN A 92 -2.84 -3.09 1.58
N PHE A 93 -3.67 -2.14 1.15
CA PHE A 93 -3.20 -0.83 0.70
C PHE A 93 -3.09 0.12 1.89
N ALA A 94 -1.91 0.73 2.05
CA ALA A 94 -1.67 1.78 3.04
C ALA A 94 -1.94 3.21 2.50
N ASP A 95 -2.63 3.30 1.36
CA ASP A 95 -2.92 4.55 0.68
C ASP A 95 -3.95 5.38 1.45
N GLU A 96 -3.71 6.70 1.58
CA GLU A 96 -4.74 7.60 2.12
C GLU A 96 -6.00 7.59 1.25
N ASN A 97 -5.80 7.56 -0.08
CA ASN A 97 -6.87 7.39 -1.03
C ASN A 97 -6.32 6.84 -2.37
N PRO A 98 -6.39 5.52 -2.61
CA PRO A 98 -5.90 4.91 -3.85
C PRO A 98 -6.75 5.27 -5.07
N THR A 99 -8.00 5.71 -4.86
CA THR A 99 -9.00 5.86 -5.92
C THR A 99 -9.24 7.31 -6.35
N VAL A 100 -8.39 8.26 -5.91
CA VAL A 100 -8.44 9.68 -6.30
C VAL A 100 -8.56 9.84 -7.83
N SER A 101 -7.83 9.05 -8.61
CA SER A 101 -7.99 8.97 -10.05
C SER A 101 -8.53 7.61 -10.48
N LYS A 102 -9.82 7.56 -10.82
CA LYS A 102 -10.48 6.35 -11.37
C LYS A 102 -9.79 5.84 -12.65
N LYS A 103 -9.26 6.74 -13.48
CA LYS A 103 -8.56 6.38 -14.73
C LYS A 103 -7.27 5.63 -14.45
N VAL A 104 -6.45 6.17 -13.55
CA VAL A 104 -5.17 5.56 -13.17
C VAL A 104 -5.41 4.24 -12.44
N TRP A 105 -6.36 4.22 -11.50
CA TRP A 105 -6.73 3.03 -10.76
C TRP A 105 -7.18 1.86 -11.66
N ARG A 106 -8.04 2.15 -12.66
CA ARG A 106 -8.49 1.16 -13.63
C ARG A 106 -7.38 0.69 -14.58
N GLY A 107 -6.44 1.56 -14.94
CA GLY A 107 -5.30 1.18 -15.80
C GLY A 107 -4.45 0.05 -15.21
N GLY A 108 -4.36 -0.02 -13.87
CA GLY A 108 -3.69 -1.12 -13.15
C GLY A 108 -4.62 -2.31 -12.91
N SER A 109 -5.84 -2.05 -12.46
CA SER A 109 -6.84 -3.10 -12.17
C SER A 109 -7.17 -3.95 -13.40
N GLY A 110 -7.28 -3.34 -14.58
CA GLY A 110 -7.60 -4.02 -15.85
C GLY A 110 -6.60 -5.10 -16.25
N LYS A 111 -5.33 -5.01 -15.84
CA LYS A 111 -4.29 -6.01 -16.13
C LYS A 111 -4.14 -7.08 -15.05
N LEU A 112 -4.80 -6.88 -13.91
CA LEU A 112 -4.71 -7.75 -12.75
C LEU A 112 -5.71 -8.93 -12.81
N HIS A 113 -6.64 -8.90 -13.78
CA HIS A 113 -7.73 -9.87 -13.94
C HIS A 113 -7.35 -11.25 -14.52
N SER A 114 -6.10 -11.51 -14.90
CA SER A 114 -5.73 -12.76 -15.60
C SER A 114 -5.44 -13.97 -14.69
N GLY A 115 -6.19 -14.16 -13.60
CA GLY A 115 -6.16 -15.43 -12.84
C GLY A 115 -5.90 -15.35 -11.33
N ALA A 116 -5.94 -14.16 -10.74
CA ALA A 116 -5.99 -14.02 -9.29
C ALA A 116 -7.15 -13.07 -8.93
N GLU A 117 -8.09 -13.55 -8.12
CA GLU A 117 -9.18 -12.74 -7.59
C GLU A 117 -8.62 -11.73 -6.58
N TRP A 118 -8.13 -10.59 -7.09
CA TRP A 118 -7.60 -9.51 -6.25
C TRP A 118 -8.74 -8.64 -5.74
N ASN A 119 -9.45 -9.15 -4.74
CA ASN A 119 -10.50 -8.40 -4.07
C ASN A 119 -9.90 -7.34 -3.13
N PHE A 120 -10.26 -6.10 -3.42
CA PHE A 120 -9.96 -4.86 -2.73
C PHE A 120 -10.45 -4.92 -1.27
N CYS A 121 -9.58 -5.19 -0.28
CA CYS A 121 -9.89 -5.17 1.16
C CYS A 121 -11.09 -6.05 1.64
N LEU A 122 -11.82 -6.73 0.74
CA LEU A 122 -13.12 -7.37 0.99
C LEU A 122 -13.07 -8.91 0.90
N THR A 123 -11.96 -9.52 0.48
CA THR A 123 -11.79 -10.98 0.58
C THR A 123 -11.81 -11.45 2.03
N ALA A 124 -11.46 -10.55 2.96
CA ALA A 124 -11.67 -10.70 4.39
C ALA A 124 -13.12 -11.07 4.76
N ALA A 125 -14.08 -10.29 4.26
CA ALA A 125 -15.49 -10.44 4.57
C ALA A 125 -16.12 -11.64 3.86
N ARG A 126 -15.65 -11.96 2.65
CA ARG A 126 -16.13 -13.13 1.89
C ARG A 126 -15.57 -14.46 2.40
N MET A 127 -14.30 -14.51 2.82
CA MET A 127 -13.70 -15.76 3.34
C MET A 127 -14.07 -16.02 4.81
N ALA A 128 -14.27 -14.97 5.62
CA ALA A 128 -14.85 -15.14 6.97
C ALA A 128 -16.30 -15.66 6.91
N ALA A 129 -17.09 -15.23 5.90
CA ALA A 129 -18.44 -15.73 5.68
C ALA A 129 -18.51 -17.16 5.10
N ASP A 130 -17.41 -17.69 4.56
CA ASP A 130 -17.32 -19.07 4.05
C ASP A 130 -16.74 -20.06 5.07
N GLN A 131 -16.23 -19.59 6.23
CA GLN A 131 -15.75 -20.45 7.33
C GLN A 131 -16.83 -20.82 8.36
N GLU A 132 -18.07 -20.35 8.18
CA GLU A 132 -19.23 -20.67 9.02
C GLU A 132 -20.25 -21.60 8.33
N ARG A 133 -19.82 -22.37 7.31
CA ARG A 133 -20.59 -23.47 6.70
C ARG A 133 -19.87 -24.80 6.79
#